data_AF-A0A4V3GX59-F1
#
_entry.id   AF-A0A4V3GX59-F1
#
_cell.length_a   1.000
_cell.length_b   1.000
_cell.length_c   1.000
_cell.angle_alpha   90.00
_cell.angle_beta   90.00
_cell.angle_gamma   90.00
#
_symmetry.space_group_name_H-M   'P 1'
#
loop_
_entity.id
_entity.type
_entity.pdbx_description
1 polymer ?
#
loop_
_entity_poly.entity_id
_entity_poly.type
_entity_poly.pdbx_seq_one_letter_code
_entity_poly.pdbx_strand_id
1 'polypeptide(L)'
;MDKEIILETKNYIKELKIAGIRNDLNQKLAEAYRDNTPYEELLRDLFRDAYDMRKENGRKNRIKNAKFPYKKYLDTLIVDYLPESAQAKFKELKSLKFIEENRNIIFSGNPGTGNYRKFLFMESFQM
;
A
#
# COMPACT_ATOMS: atom_id res chain seq x y z
N MET A 1 -3.62 -30.75 20.16
CA MET A 1 -3.06 -30.23 18.90
C MET A 1 -1.57 -30.48 18.92
N ASP A 2 -1.03 -31.16 17.91
CA ASP A 2 0.37 -31.56 17.93
C ASP A 2 1.30 -30.33 17.82
N LYS A 3 2.18 -30.16 18.80
CA LYS A 3 3.06 -29.00 18.87
C LYS A 3 4.11 -29.01 17.76
N GLU A 4 4.48 -30.20 17.27
CA GLU A 4 5.46 -30.37 16.19
C GLU A 4 4.89 -29.86 14.86
N ILE A 5 3.68 -30.29 14.51
CA ILE A 5 2.97 -29.85 13.29
C ILE A 5 2.78 -28.33 13.26
N ILE A 6 2.42 -27.72 14.41
CA ILE A 6 2.27 -26.27 14.52
C ILE A 6 3.61 -25.56 14.27
N LEU A 7 4.70 -26.12 14.81
CA LEU A 7 6.03 -25.53 14.66
C LEU A 7 6.49 -25.59 13.21
N GLU A 8 6.31 -26.72 12.52
CA GLU A 8 6.58 -26.86 11.09
C GLU A 8 5.74 -25.89 10.26
N THR A 9 4.44 -25.78 10.55
CA THR A 9 3.54 -24.83 9.89
C THR A 9 4.03 -23.39 10.04
N LYS A 10 4.47 -23.01 11.25
CA LYS A 10 5.06 -21.68 11.50
C LYS A 10 6.37 -21.45 10.75
N ASN A 11 7.15 -22.51 10.50
CA ASN A 11 8.36 -22.42 9.68
C ASN A 11 8.01 -22.22 8.20
N TYR A 12 7.05 -22.97 7.65
CA TYR A 12 6.58 -22.76 6.28
C TYR A 12 6.01 -21.34 6.08
N ILE A 13 5.20 -20.83 7.02
CA ILE A 13 4.68 -19.46 6.97
C ILE A 13 5.82 -18.42 6.92
N LYS A 14 6.91 -18.67 7.66
CA LYS A 14 8.10 -17.81 7.64
C LYS A 14 8.79 -17.85 6.27
N GLU A 15 9.05 -19.04 5.73
CA GLU A 15 9.71 -19.23 4.43
C GLU A 15 8.89 -18.62 3.27
N LEU A 16 7.57 -18.76 3.32
CA LEU A 16 6.64 -18.16 2.35
C LEU A 16 6.51 -16.63 2.51
N LYS A 17 7.17 -16.02 3.49
CA LYS A 17 7.12 -14.58 3.82
C LYS A 17 5.71 -14.09 4.18
N ILE A 18 4.91 -14.95 4.82
CA ILE A 18 3.55 -14.67 5.30
C ILE A 18 3.59 -14.38 6.82
N ALA A 19 4.58 -13.62 7.27
CA ALA A 19 4.92 -13.52 8.69
C ALA A 19 3.81 -12.95 9.59
N GLY A 20 2.86 -12.19 9.04
CA GLY A 20 1.73 -11.62 9.80
C GLY A 20 0.84 -12.65 10.47
N ILE A 21 0.74 -13.84 9.88
CA ILE A 21 -0.13 -14.91 10.40
C ILE A 21 0.59 -15.77 11.42
N ARG A 22 1.93 -15.74 11.42
CA ARG A 22 2.75 -16.65 12.23
C ARG A 22 2.46 -16.55 13.72
N ASN A 23 2.23 -15.32 14.20
CA ASN A 23 1.95 -15.07 15.61
C ASN A 23 0.51 -15.44 15.98
N ASP A 24 -0.43 -15.21 15.07
CA ASP A 24 -1.87 -15.37 15.32
C ASP A 24 -2.38 -16.77 14.97
N LEU A 25 -1.56 -17.61 14.32
CA LEU A 25 -1.90 -18.97 13.89
C LEU A 25 -2.52 -19.81 15.01
N ASN A 26 -1.91 -19.79 16.19
CA ASN A 26 -2.39 -20.58 17.34
C ASN A 26 -3.78 -20.10 17.81
N GLN A 27 -3.99 -18.78 17.79
CA GLN A 27 -5.25 -18.18 18.19
C GLN A 27 -6.35 -18.53 17.18
N LYS A 28 -6.09 -18.34 15.88
CA LYS A 28 -7.03 -18.68 14.80
C LYS A 28 -7.43 -20.15 14.80
N LEU A 29 -6.48 -21.05 15.08
CA LEU A 29 -6.76 -22.47 15.18
C LEU A 29 -7.62 -22.77 16.41
N ALA A 30 -7.32 -22.16 17.56
CA ALA A 30 -8.14 -22.32 18.77
C ALA A 30 -9.56 -21.76 18.60
N GLU A 31 -9.73 -20.64 17.89
CA GLU A 31 -11.02 -20.06 17.52
C GLU A 31 -11.80 -21.00 16.59
N ALA A 32 -11.17 -21.49 15.52
CA ALA A 32 -11.82 -22.43 14.60
C ALA A 32 -12.24 -23.75 15.28
N TYR A 33 -11.44 -24.26 16.22
CA TYR A 33 -11.83 -25.42 17.04
C TYR A 33 -13.02 -25.13 17.95
N ARG A 34 -13.09 -23.92 18.54
CA ARG A 34 -14.18 -23.51 19.42
C ARG A 34 -15.48 -23.34 18.66
N ASP A 35 -15.41 -22.66 17.52
CA ASP A 35 -16.57 -22.25 16.73
C ASP A 35 -16.99 -23.33 15.71
N ASN A 36 -16.29 -24.47 15.72
CA ASN A 36 -16.48 -25.60 14.82
C ASN A 36 -16.46 -25.15 13.34
N THR A 37 -15.56 -24.23 13.04
CA THR A 37 -15.43 -23.61 11.72
C THR A 37 -14.98 -24.65 10.69
N PRO A 38 -15.64 -24.73 9.52
CA PRO A 38 -15.19 -25.60 8.43
C PRO A 38 -13.75 -25.29 8.02
N TYR A 39 -13.00 -26.32 7.61
CA TYR A 39 -11.59 -26.17 7.24
C TYR A 39 -11.41 -25.20 6.07
N GLU A 40 -12.35 -25.18 5.12
CA GLU A 40 -12.37 -24.29 3.97
C GLU A 40 -12.44 -22.83 4.40
N GLU A 41 -13.24 -22.52 5.42
CA GLU A 41 -13.40 -21.17 5.94
C GLU A 41 -12.17 -20.72 6.71
N LEU A 42 -11.61 -21.60 7.55
CA LEU A 42 -10.35 -21.34 8.23
C LEU A 42 -9.23 -21.03 7.23
N LEU A 43 -9.06 -21.86 6.19
CA LEU A 43 -8.03 -21.67 5.17
C LEU A 43 -8.25 -20.39 4.37
N ARG A 44 -9.49 -20.12 3.94
CA ARG A 44 -9.86 -18.89 3.24
C ARG A 44 -9.48 -17.66 4.07
N ASP A 45 -9.87 -17.64 5.35
CA ASP A 45 -9.65 -16.49 6.22
C ASP A 45 -8.16 -16.31 6.56
N LEU A 46 -7.43 -17.41 6.75
CA LEU A 46 -5.98 -17.39 6.90
C LEU A 46 -5.33 -16.77 5.66
N PHE A 47 -5.65 -17.24 4.45
CA PHE A 47 -5.04 -16.70 3.23
C PHE A 47 -5.50 -15.28 2.87
N ARG A 48 -6.73 -14.89 3.22
CA ARG A 48 -7.22 -13.51 3.07
C ARG A 48 -6.36 -12.54 3.88
N ASP A 49 -6.14 -12.84 5.15
CA ASP A 49 -5.34 -11.97 6.03
C ASP A 49 -3.88 -11.88 5.57
N ALA A 50 -3.34 -12.98 5.02
CA ALA A 50 -2.01 -13.02 4.41
C ALA A 50 -1.91 -12.05 3.24
N TYR A 51 -2.91 -12.13 2.37
CA TYR A 51 -3.01 -11.35 1.15
C TYR A 51 -3.12 -9.85 1.46
N ASP A 52 -4.01 -9.47 2.38
CA ASP A 52 -4.24 -8.08 2.76
C ASP A 52 -3.02 -7.46 3.41
N MET A 53 -2.36 -8.19 4.33
CA MET A 53 -1.12 -7.71 4.92
C MET A 53 -0.03 -7.52 3.86
N ARG A 54 0.11 -8.46 2.91
CA ARG A 54 1.11 -8.35 1.83
C ARG A 54 0.82 -7.15 0.93
N LYS A 55 -0.45 -6.91 0.60
CA LYS A 55 -0.90 -5.75 -0.19
C LYS A 55 -0.56 -4.44 0.52
N GLU A 56 -0.84 -4.34 1.82
CA GLU A 56 -0.55 -3.14 2.61
C GLU A 56 0.96 -2.92 2.79
N ASN A 57 1.73 -3.97 3.05
CA ASN A 57 3.19 -3.89 3.12
C ASN A 57 3.80 -3.46 1.78
N GLY A 58 3.28 -3.98 0.66
CA GLY A 58 3.67 -3.55 -0.68
C GLY A 58 3.41 -2.05 -0.91
N ARG A 59 2.25 -1.55 -0.47
CA ARG A 59 1.91 -0.12 -0.52
C ARG A 59 2.86 0.71 0.32
N LYS A 60 3.11 0.33 1.58
CA LYS A 60 4.05 1.03 2.48
C LYS A 60 5.46 1.03 1.93
N ASN A 61 5.92 -0.10 1.38
CA ASN A 61 7.25 -0.23 0.80
C ASN A 61 7.42 0.65 -0.44
N ARG A 62 6.43 0.72 -1.34
CA ARG A 62 6.47 1.65 -2.49
C ARG A 62 6.59 3.10 -2.04
N ILE A 63 5.80 3.52 -1.04
CA ILE A 63 5.89 4.87 -0.48
C ILE A 63 7.27 5.14 0.15
N LYS A 64 7.81 4.18 0.90
CA LYS A 64 9.14 4.28 1.51
C LYS A 64 10.25 4.35 0.44
N ASN A 65 10.16 3.50 -0.58
CA ASN A 65 11.13 3.41 -1.66
C ASN A 65 11.11 4.61 -2.60
N ALA A 66 9.97 5.30 -2.70
CA ALA A 66 9.87 6.56 -3.43
C ALA A 66 10.70 7.69 -2.82
N LYS A 67 11.29 7.51 -1.61
CA LYS A 67 12.26 8.42 -0.98
C LYS A 67 11.83 9.90 -0.98
N PHE A 68 10.51 10.17 -0.90
CA PHE A 68 10.02 11.54 -0.87
C PHE A 68 10.63 12.28 0.33
N PRO A 69 11.34 13.40 0.11
CA PRO A 69 12.03 14.12 1.19
C PRO A 69 11.06 14.65 2.24
N TYR A 70 9.79 14.83 1.88
CA TYR A 70 8.69 15.20 2.76
C TYR A 70 7.36 14.82 2.11
N LYS A 71 6.34 14.54 2.93
CA LYS A 71 4.99 14.24 2.44
C LYS A 71 4.33 15.55 2.01
N LYS A 72 4.15 15.75 0.71
CA LYS A 72 3.29 16.80 0.17
C LYS A 72 1.89 16.27 -0.06
N TYR A 73 0.90 17.00 0.43
CA TYR A 73 -0.51 16.73 0.17
C TYR A 73 -1.05 17.75 -0.83
N LEU A 74 -2.01 17.36 -1.67
CA LEU A 74 -2.69 18.28 -2.59
C LEU A 74 -3.30 19.47 -1.85
N ASP A 75 -3.72 19.29 -0.61
CA ASP A 75 -4.31 20.35 0.23
C ASP A 75 -3.30 21.38 0.74
N THR A 76 -2.00 21.03 0.75
CA THR A 76 -0.93 21.97 1.11
C THR A 76 -0.50 22.86 -0.06
N LEU A 77 -1.12 22.68 -1.23
CA LEU A 77 -0.76 23.41 -2.44
C LEU A 77 -1.53 24.73 -2.49
N ILE A 78 -0.79 25.84 -2.61
CA ILE A 78 -1.36 27.18 -2.73
C ILE A 78 -1.73 27.40 -4.20
N VAL A 79 -3.03 27.35 -4.50
CA VAL A 79 -3.57 27.42 -5.87
C VAL A 79 -3.22 28.75 -6.53
N ASP A 80 -3.19 29.84 -5.76
CA ASP A 80 -2.90 31.19 -6.26
C ASP A 80 -1.47 31.32 -6.82
N TYR A 81 -0.55 30.44 -6.43
CA TYR A 81 0.81 30.38 -6.97
C TYR A 81 0.96 29.52 -8.22
N LEU A 82 -0.12 28.86 -8.68
CA LEU A 82 -0.13 28.13 -9.92
C LEU A 82 -0.44 29.07 -11.10
N PRO A 83 0.07 28.80 -12.31
CA PRO A 83 -0.39 29.45 -13.53
C PRO A 83 -1.90 29.25 -13.75
N GLU A 84 -2.61 30.19 -14.38
CA GLU A 84 -4.06 30.10 -14.62
C GLU A 84 -4.49 28.78 -15.29
N SER A 85 -3.68 28.29 -16.24
CA SER A 85 -3.93 27.02 -16.93
C SER A 85 -3.85 25.80 -15.99
N ALA A 86 -3.01 25.86 -14.96
CA ALA A 86 -2.89 24.82 -13.94
C ALA A 86 -3.98 24.97 -12.86
N GLN A 87 -4.39 26.18 -12.50
CA GLN A 87 -5.53 26.42 -11.61
C GLN A 87 -6.82 25.84 -12.19
N ALA A 88 -7.07 26.06 -13.49
CA ALA A 88 -8.23 25.50 -14.18
C ALA A 88 -8.28 23.96 -14.14
N LYS A 89 -7.12 23.31 -14.25
CA LYS A 89 -6.99 21.84 -14.20
C LYS A 89 -6.89 21.29 -12.77
N PHE A 90 -6.69 22.13 -11.76
CA PHE A 90 -6.50 21.69 -10.38
C PHE A 90 -7.71 20.93 -9.83
N LYS A 91 -8.93 21.29 -10.26
CA LYS A 91 -10.16 20.58 -9.90
C LYS A 91 -10.17 19.14 -10.43
N GLU A 92 -9.66 18.94 -11.64
CA GLU A 92 -9.50 17.61 -12.24
C GLU A 92 -8.41 16.81 -11.50
N LEU A 93 -7.27 17.44 -11.19
CA LEU A 93 -6.20 16.82 -10.40
C LEU A 93 -6.67 16.34 -9.03
N LYS A 94 -7.48 17.13 -8.32
CA LYS A 94 -8.08 16.75 -7.02
C LYS A 94 -8.97 15.52 -7.09
N SER A 95 -9.61 15.28 -8.24
CA SER A 95 -10.48 14.12 -8.42
C SER A 95 -9.72 12.80 -8.57
N LEU A 96 -8.40 12.83 -8.80
CA LEU A 96 -7.55 11.66 -9.02
C LEU A 96 -7.95 10.75 -10.20
N LYS A 97 -8.90 11.17 -11.05
CA LYS A 97 -9.40 10.41 -12.21
C LYS A 97 -8.30 9.98 -13.19
N PHE A 98 -7.23 10.76 -13.28
CA PHE A 98 -6.07 10.43 -14.10
C PHE A 98 -5.44 9.07 -13.74
N ILE A 99 -5.58 8.61 -12.49
CA ILE A 99 -5.10 7.30 -12.05
C ILE A 99 -5.95 6.20 -12.67
N GLU A 100 -7.28 6.34 -12.62
CA GLU A 100 -8.23 5.36 -13.20
C GLU A 100 -8.10 5.29 -14.73
N GLU A 101 -7.86 6.44 -15.35
CA GLU A 101 -7.72 6.58 -16.80
C GLU A 101 -6.30 6.28 -17.32
N ASN A 102 -5.37 5.88 -16.44
CA ASN A 102 -3.95 5.65 -16.77
C ASN A 102 -3.29 6.82 -17.51
N ARG A 103 -3.69 8.06 -17.19
CA ARG A 103 -3.13 9.29 -17.79
C ARG A 103 -1.95 9.80 -16.97
N ASN A 104 -0.80 9.94 -17.63
CA ASN A 104 0.38 10.54 -17.01
C ASN A 104 0.25 12.06 -16.92
N ILE A 105 0.55 12.63 -15.75
CA ILE A 105 0.57 14.08 -15.54
C ILE A 105 2.01 14.54 -15.33
N ILE A 106 2.39 15.58 -16.06
CA ILE A 106 3.68 16.24 -15.93
C ILE A 106 3.45 17.62 -15.33
N PHE A 107 4.10 17.88 -14.19
CA PHE A 107 4.16 19.21 -13.60
C PHE A 107 5.39 19.94 -14.11
N SER A 108 5.17 21.07 -14.79
CA SER A 108 6.23 21.96 -15.26
C SER A 108 5.95 23.39 -14.79
N GLY A 109 6.99 24.08 -14.33
CA GLY A 109 6.89 25.47 -13.90
C GLY A 109 8.16 25.98 -13.26
N ASN A 110 8.24 27.30 -13.10
CA ASN A 110 9.41 27.95 -12.54
C ASN A 110 9.68 27.46 -11.10
N PRO A 111 10.95 27.36 -10.70
CA PRO A 111 11.31 27.16 -9.31
C PRO A 111 10.62 28.26 -8.48
N GLY A 112 9.68 27.89 -7.63
CA GLY A 112 9.04 28.79 -6.66
C GLY A 112 7.64 28.33 -6.31
N THR A 113 6.99 27.71 -7.28
CA THR A 113 5.54 27.47 -7.38
C THR A 113 5.09 26.14 -6.78
N GLY A 114 5.90 25.53 -5.91
CA GLY A 114 5.65 24.20 -5.36
C GLY A 114 6.17 23.03 -6.19
N ASN A 115 6.65 23.28 -7.43
CA ASN A 115 7.26 22.32 -8.37
C ASN A 115 8.68 21.80 -7.98
N TYR A 116 9.00 21.78 -6.69
CA TYR A 116 10.37 21.52 -6.24
C TYR A 116 10.66 20.08 -5.87
N ARG A 117 10.91 19.29 -6.91
CA ARG A 117 12.13 18.50 -7.20
C ARG A 117 11.76 17.60 -8.37
N LYS A 118 12.18 18.03 -9.56
CA LYS A 118 11.88 17.48 -10.88
C LYS A 118 12.46 16.06 -11.13
N PHE A 119 12.70 15.25 -10.11
CA PHE A 119 13.39 13.95 -10.26
C PHE A 119 12.73 12.76 -9.57
N LEU A 120 11.73 12.90 -8.69
CA LEU A 120 11.31 11.74 -7.87
C LEU A 120 9.95 11.11 -8.20
N PHE A 121 9.06 11.77 -8.95
CA PHE A 121 7.72 11.21 -9.17
C PHE A 121 7.69 10.14 -10.28
N MET A 122 8.50 10.28 -11.33
CA MET A 122 8.58 9.28 -12.41
C MET A 122 9.55 8.14 -12.10
N GLU A 123 10.71 8.42 -11.49
CA GLU A 123 11.72 7.40 -11.19
C GLU A 123 11.24 6.36 -10.18
N SER A 124 10.30 6.74 -9.30
CA SER A 124 9.71 5.87 -8.28
C SER A 124 8.56 4.98 -8.79
N PHE A 125 8.01 5.28 -9.98
CA PHE A 125 6.91 4.53 -10.60
C PHE A 125 7.37 3.65 -11.78
N GLN A 126 8.58 3.85 -12.30
CA GLN A 126 9.19 3.02 -13.36
C GLN A 126 10.07 1.87 -12.85
N MET A 127 10.07 1.56 -11.54
CA MET A 127 10.73 0.38 -10.96
C MET A 127 9.76 -0.54 -10.25
#